data_AF-A0A022RER3-F1
#
_entry.id   AF-A0A022RER3-F1
#
_cell.length_a   1.000
_cell.length_b   1.000
_cell.length_c   1.000
_cell.angle_alpha   90.00
_cell.angle_beta   90.00
_cell.angle_gamma   90.00
#
_symmetry.space_group_name_H-M   'P 1'
#
loop_
_entity.id
_entity.type
_entity.pdbx_description
1 polymer ?
#
loop_
_entity_poly.entity_id
_entity_poly.type
_entity_poly.pdbx_seq_one_letter_code
_entity_poly.pdbx_strand_id
1 'polypeptide(L)'
;MADIHKIAKAYYARATEEEREKAKNYFRSLDANCDGKISFAEYKTMVSRRCANDTMFNAIDKNGDGSLDIEEVLALYFILMKCPLRSCNACGSSISGAYFSYLPCEKNDPNTYELCCSCYGGGKFEHHHLAAKKFEKVDAGIQRQKKI
;
A
#
# COMPACT_ATOMS: atom_id res chain seq x y z
N MET A 1 -14.51 -1.15 6.84
CA MET A 1 -13.10 -0.77 7.11
C MET A 1 -12.54 -1.79 8.07
N ALA A 2 -11.52 -2.55 7.68
CA ALA A 2 -10.84 -3.43 8.63
C ALA A 2 -10.02 -2.57 9.61
N ASP A 3 -10.13 -2.86 10.92
CA ASP A 3 -9.37 -2.15 11.95
C ASP A 3 -7.88 -2.43 11.74
N ILE A 4 -7.13 -1.39 11.34
CA ILE A 4 -5.72 -1.52 10.96
C ILE A 4 -4.86 -2.06 12.11
N HIS A 5 -5.25 -1.79 13.35
CA HIS A 5 -4.62 -2.35 14.54
C HIS A 5 -4.80 -3.87 14.62
N LYS A 6 -5.98 -4.37 14.27
CA LYS A 6 -6.23 -5.83 14.24
C LYS A 6 -5.40 -6.50 13.15
N ILE A 7 -5.26 -5.85 11.99
CA ILE A 7 -4.43 -6.37 10.89
C ILE A 7 -2.96 -6.39 11.30
N ALA A 8 -2.44 -5.27 11.81
CA ALA A 8 -1.06 -5.17 12.26
C ALA A 8 -0.77 -6.19 13.37
N LYS A 9 -1.67 -6.33 14.36
CA LYS A 9 -1.56 -7.33 15.42
C LYS A 9 -1.51 -8.76 14.87
N ALA A 10 -2.37 -9.10 13.92
CA ALA A 10 -2.36 -10.42 13.27
C ALA A 10 -1.07 -10.67 12.47
N TYR A 11 -0.54 -9.64 11.80
CA TYR A 11 0.74 -9.71 11.09
C TYR A 11 1.89 -9.96 12.08
N TYR A 12 2.04 -9.13 13.12
CA TYR A 12 3.15 -9.28 14.09
C TYR A 12 3.06 -10.53 14.96
N ALA A 13 1.87 -11.09 15.14
CA ALA A 13 1.68 -12.41 15.78
C ALA A 13 2.33 -13.55 14.97
N ARG A 14 2.56 -13.35 13.67
CA ARG A 14 3.17 -14.34 12.77
C ARG A 14 4.48 -13.89 12.14
N ALA A 15 4.87 -12.63 12.33
CA ALA A 15 6.11 -12.06 11.84
C ALA A 15 7.34 -12.78 12.43
N THR A 16 8.48 -12.67 11.76
CA THR A 16 9.75 -13.16 12.32
C THR A 16 10.23 -12.25 13.45
N GLU A 17 11.16 -12.72 14.29
CA GLU A 17 11.78 -11.86 15.31
C GLU A 17 12.49 -10.66 14.69
N GLU A 18 13.13 -10.85 13.54
CA GLU A 18 13.77 -9.76 12.80
C GLU A 18 12.77 -8.67 12.39
N GLU A 19 11.59 -9.06 11.91
CA GLU A 19 10.54 -8.11 11.53
C GLU A 19 9.93 -7.38 12.74
N ARG A 20 9.75 -8.07 13.87
CA ARG A 20 9.36 -7.44 15.13
C ARG A 20 10.41 -6.45 15.62
N GLU A 21 11.69 -6.83 15.56
CA GLU A 21 12.77 -5.97 16.03
C GLU A 21 12.94 -4.73 15.13
N LYS A 22 12.75 -4.85 13.81
CA LYS A 22 12.69 -3.69 12.91
C LYS A 22 11.60 -2.70 13.31
N ALA A 23 10.42 -3.20 13.66
CA ALA A 23 9.31 -2.35 14.08
C ALA A 23 9.58 -1.69 15.45
N LYS A 24 10.18 -2.41 16.40
CA LYS A 24 10.62 -1.86 17.69
C LYS A 24 11.74 -0.82 17.54
N ASN A 25 12.69 -1.06 16.63
CA ASN A 25 13.74 -0.10 16.32
C ASN A 25 13.18 1.16 15.67
N TYR A 26 12.15 1.01 14.84
CA TYR A 26 11.41 2.15 14.32
C TYR A 26 10.73 2.94 15.46
N PHE A 27 10.05 2.27 16.39
CA PHE A 27 9.50 2.91 17.59
C PHE A 27 10.57 3.71 18.36
N ARG A 28 11.70 3.08 18.67
CA ARG A 28 12.83 3.74 19.37
C ARG A 28 13.42 4.93 18.60
N SER A 29 13.30 4.94 17.27
CA SER A 29 13.76 6.08 16.46
C SER A 29 12.80 7.27 16.49
N LEU A 30 11.53 7.04 16.83
CA LEU A 30 10.52 8.09 16.99
C LEU A 30 10.49 8.64 18.42
N ASP A 31 10.70 7.77 19.41
CA ASP A 31 10.66 8.07 20.85
C ASP A 31 11.94 8.81 21.26
N ALA A 32 12.00 10.11 20.98
CA ALA A 32 13.20 10.91 21.15
C ALA A 32 13.45 11.26 22.63
N ASN A 33 12.37 11.40 23.41
CA ASN A 33 12.46 11.67 24.84
C ASN A 33 12.52 10.39 25.71
N CYS A 34 12.37 9.21 25.12
CA CYS A 34 12.38 7.90 25.76
C CYS A 34 11.28 7.74 26.84
N ASP A 35 10.12 8.36 26.65
CA ASP A 35 8.99 8.27 27.59
C ASP A 35 8.12 7.01 27.36
N GLY A 36 8.42 6.24 26.32
CA GLY A 36 7.72 5.02 25.99
C GLY A 36 6.43 5.26 25.20
N LYS A 37 6.19 6.48 24.71
CA LYS A 37 5.11 6.85 23.80
C LYS A 37 5.64 7.81 22.73
N ILE A 38 4.91 7.95 21.63
CA ILE A 38 5.25 8.92 20.58
C ILE A 38 4.25 10.06 20.62
N SER A 39 4.72 11.23 21.05
CA SER A 39 3.90 12.44 20.99
C SER A 39 3.65 12.88 19.55
N PHE A 40 2.60 13.68 19.34
CA PHE A 40 2.33 14.26 18.02
C PHE A 40 3.47 15.13 17.47
N ALA A 41 4.26 15.76 18.36
CA ALA A 41 5.43 16.54 17.97
C ALA A 41 6.56 15.65 17.44
N GLU A 42 6.86 14.55 18.13
CA GLU A 42 7.85 13.55 17.70
C GLU A 42 7.42 12.90 16.38
N TYR A 43 6.14 12.53 16.28
CA TYR A 43 5.54 12.01 15.06
C TYR A 43 5.76 12.93 13.86
N LYS A 44 5.43 14.22 13.99
CA LYS A 44 5.59 15.18 12.87
C LYS A 44 7.03 15.45 12.48
N THR A 45 7.95 15.28 13.42
CA THR A 45 9.37 15.54 13.17
C THR A 45 10.01 14.38 12.41
N MET A 46 9.63 13.14 12.74
CA MET A 46 10.29 11.94 12.24
C MET A 46 9.53 11.22 11.11
N VAL A 47 8.21 11.37 11.02
CA VAL A 47 7.41 10.76 9.94
C VAL A 47 7.45 11.63 8.69
N SER A 48 7.54 10.99 7.51
CA SER A 48 7.55 11.71 6.24
C SER A 48 6.37 12.69 6.13
N ARG A 49 6.60 13.87 5.53
CA ARG A 49 5.59 14.93 5.40
C ARG A 49 4.26 14.48 4.77
N ARG A 50 4.29 13.42 3.95
CA ARG A 50 3.09 12.85 3.33
C ARG A 50 2.17 12.14 4.34
N CYS A 51 2.74 11.56 5.39
CA CYS A 51 2.00 10.84 6.42
C CYS A 51 1.92 11.62 7.74
N ALA A 52 2.75 12.65 7.94
CA ALA A 52 2.75 13.54 9.11
C ALA A 52 1.54 14.50 9.15
N ASN A 53 0.31 13.97 9.09
CA ASN A 53 -0.92 14.74 9.21
C ASN A 53 -1.80 14.23 10.35
N ASP A 54 -2.60 15.14 10.91
CA ASP A 54 -3.50 14.92 12.05
C ASP A 54 -4.47 13.77 11.78
N THR A 55 -4.97 13.67 10.55
CA THR A 55 -5.91 12.61 10.14
C THR A 55 -5.31 11.22 10.30
N MET A 56 -4.06 11.03 9.88
CA MET A 56 -3.36 9.76 10.02
C MET A 56 -3.02 9.50 11.49
N PHE A 57 -2.52 10.50 12.21
CA PHE A 57 -2.22 10.35 13.63
C PHE A 57 -3.46 9.90 14.42
N ASN A 58 -4.58 10.60 14.27
CA ASN A 58 -5.84 10.28 14.94
C ASN A 58 -6.45 8.94 14.48
N ALA A 59 -6.10 8.46 13.29
CA ALA A 59 -6.54 7.14 12.82
C ALA A 59 -5.73 5.99 13.44
N ILE A 60 -4.53 6.28 13.95
CA ILE A 60 -3.62 5.33 14.60
C ILE A 60 -3.70 5.44 16.12
N ASP A 61 -3.92 6.63 16.66
CA ASP A 61 -4.24 6.83 18.08
C ASP A 61 -5.64 6.26 18.36
N LYS A 62 -5.68 4.98 18.72
CA LYS A 62 -6.92 4.23 18.91
C LYS A 62 -7.51 4.50 20.28
N ASN A 63 -6.66 4.73 21.27
CA ASN A 63 -7.09 5.02 22.63
C ASN A 63 -7.46 6.50 22.84
N GLY A 64 -7.04 7.38 21.92
CA GLY A 64 -7.36 8.81 21.91
C GLY A 64 -6.60 9.60 22.99
N ASP A 65 -5.44 9.12 23.44
CA ASP A 65 -4.66 9.76 24.50
C ASP A 65 -3.71 10.85 23.97
N GLY A 66 -3.70 11.08 22.67
CA GLY A 66 -2.88 12.09 22.00
C GLY A 66 -1.42 11.67 21.80
N SER A 67 -1.11 10.41 22.05
CA SER A 67 0.21 9.79 21.91
C SER A 67 0.05 8.43 21.23
N LEU A 68 1.13 7.90 20.64
CA LEU A 68 1.11 6.54 20.09
C LEU A 68 1.91 5.61 20.99
N ASP A 69 1.25 4.58 21.51
CA ASP A 69 1.93 3.50 22.21
C ASP A 69 2.60 2.51 21.22
N ILE A 70 3.30 1.51 21.76
CA ILE A 70 3.99 0.55 20.92
C ILE A 70 3.05 -0.27 20.02
N GLU A 71 1.83 -0.62 20.46
CA GLU A 71 0.86 -1.35 19.63
C GLU A 71 0.35 -0.47 18.48
N GLU A 72 0.17 0.82 18.72
CA GLU A 72 -0.25 1.81 17.73
C GLU A 72 0.87 2.13 16.73
N VAL A 73 2.12 2.23 17.18
CA VAL A 73 3.27 2.39 16.27
C VAL A 73 3.52 1.14 15.43
N LEU A 74 3.20 -0.07 15.92
CA LEU A 74 3.21 -1.26 15.08
C LEU A 74 2.21 -1.13 13.92
N ALA A 75 1.03 -0.56 14.15
CA ALA A 75 0.07 -0.27 13.08
C ALA A 75 0.61 0.78 12.11
N LEU A 76 1.22 1.86 12.61
CA LEU A 76 1.89 2.86 11.77
C LEU A 76 3.00 2.24 10.90
N TYR A 77 3.89 1.46 11.50
CA TYR A 77 5.00 0.82 10.78
C TYR A 77 4.50 -0.20 9.76
N PHE A 78 3.43 -0.94 10.08
CA PHE A 78 2.76 -1.83 9.14
C PHE A 78 2.25 -1.05 7.92
N ILE A 79 1.57 0.09 8.11
CA ILE A 79 1.07 0.94 7.02
C ILE A 79 2.20 1.55 6.19
N LEU A 80 3.27 2.02 6.83
CA LEU A 80 4.34 2.72 6.11
C LEU A 80 5.25 1.76 5.34
N MET A 81 5.52 0.57 5.89
CA MET A 81 6.59 -0.29 5.39
C MET A 81 6.12 -1.64 4.84
N LYS A 82 4.94 -2.13 5.25
CA LYS A 82 4.46 -3.48 4.90
C LYS A 82 3.17 -3.50 4.10
N CYS A 83 2.32 -2.50 4.29
CA CYS A 83 1.08 -2.28 3.57
C CYS A 83 1.18 -0.91 2.93
N PRO A 84 1.98 -0.74 1.85
CA PRO A 84 2.13 0.57 1.23
C PRO A 84 0.74 1.13 0.98
N LEU A 85 0.47 2.31 1.51
CA LEU A 85 -0.76 3.07 1.25
C LEU A 85 -0.91 3.18 -0.27
N ARG A 86 -1.57 2.21 -0.90
CA ARG A 86 -1.89 2.26 -2.32
C ARG A 86 -2.90 3.38 -2.44
N SER A 87 -2.51 4.46 -3.09
CA SER A 87 -3.43 5.52 -3.46
C SER A 87 -4.23 5.05 -4.66
N CYS A 88 -5.55 5.24 -4.63
CA CYS A 88 -6.38 5.08 -5.81
C CYS A 88 -5.86 5.99 -6.92
N ASN A 89 -5.48 5.43 -8.06
CA ASN A 89 -4.96 6.19 -9.19
C ASN A 89 -5.99 7.15 -9.81
N ALA A 90 -7.28 6.98 -9.52
CA ALA A 90 -8.35 7.83 -10.05
C ALA A 90 -8.71 9.03 -9.14
N CYS A 91 -8.88 8.80 -7.83
CA CYS A 91 -9.31 9.85 -6.90
C CYS A 91 -8.25 10.26 -5.87
N GLY A 92 -7.10 9.59 -5.84
CA GLY A 92 -6.01 9.87 -4.91
C GLY A 92 -6.24 9.39 -3.48
N SER A 93 -7.42 8.86 -3.15
CA SER A 93 -7.72 8.37 -1.80
C SER A 93 -6.87 7.14 -1.44
N SER A 94 -6.42 7.03 -0.19
CA SER A 94 -5.78 5.83 0.33
C SER A 94 -6.74 4.64 0.26
N ILE A 95 -6.30 3.53 -0.34
CA ILE A 95 -7.09 2.30 -0.43
C ILE A 95 -6.90 1.51 0.87
N SER A 96 -7.88 1.58 1.76
CA SER A 96 -7.93 0.81 3.01
C SER A 96 -8.80 -0.44 2.83
N GLY A 97 -8.28 -1.47 2.13
CA GLY A 97 -8.98 -2.74 1.95
C GLY A 97 -8.68 -3.44 0.62
N ALA A 98 -9.63 -4.25 0.14
CA ALA A 98 -9.55 -4.85 -1.18
C ALA A 98 -9.42 -3.75 -2.24
N TYR A 99 -8.48 -3.94 -3.14
CA TYR A 99 -8.21 -3.06 -4.27
C TYR A 99 -8.34 -3.86 -5.55
N PHE A 100 -8.58 -3.16 -6.64
CA PHE A 100 -8.65 -3.77 -7.96
C PHE A 100 -7.54 -3.19 -8.83
N SER A 101 -6.66 -4.06 -9.30
CA SER A 101 -5.86 -3.77 -10.48
C SER A 101 -6.79 -3.75 -11.68
N TYR A 102 -6.73 -2.71 -12.51
CA TYR A 102 -7.53 -2.68 -13.73
C TYR A 102 -7.19 -3.89 -14.63
N LEU A 103 -8.18 -4.74 -14.91
CA LEU A 103 -7.99 -6.04 -15.56
C LEU A 103 -7.25 -5.97 -16.93
N PRO A 104 -7.46 -4.94 -17.77
CA PRO A 104 -6.64 -4.76 -18.98
C PRO A 104 -5.16 -4.39 -18.74
N CYS A 105 -4.80 -3.75 -17.61
CA CYS A 105 -3.40 -3.49 -17.23
C CYS A 105 -2.67 -4.79 -16.86
N GLU A 106 -3.37 -5.73 -16.21
CA GLU A 106 -2.79 -6.97 -15.66
C GLU A 106 -2.10 -7.84 -16.73
N LYS A 107 -2.50 -7.71 -18.01
CA LYS A 107 -1.94 -8.49 -19.11
C LYS A 107 -0.70 -7.88 -19.77
N ASN A 108 -0.45 -6.57 -19.62
CA ASN A 108 0.46 -5.85 -20.52
C ASN A 108 1.37 -4.80 -19.88
N ASP A 109 1.35 -4.56 -18.56
CA ASP A 109 2.15 -3.48 -17.94
C ASP A 109 2.80 -3.92 -16.61
N PRO A 110 4.09 -3.60 -16.35
CA PRO A 110 4.70 -3.79 -15.03
C PRO A 110 4.11 -2.88 -13.93
N ASN A 111 3.37 -1.82 -14.29
CA ASN A 111 2.72 -0.93 -13.32
C ASN A 111 1.25 -1.31 -13.11
N THR A 112 0.94 -1.78 -11.91
CA THR A 112 -0.44 -2.04 -11.52
C THR A 112 -1.20 -0.72 -11.32
N TYR A 113 -2.33 -0.55 -12.01
CA TYR A 113 -3.22 0.61 -11.87
C TYR A 113 -4.29 0.29 -10.82
N GLU A 114 -4.11 0.87 -9.64
CA GLU A 114 -4.83 0.54 -8.40
C GLU A 114 -6.08 1.41 -8.23
N LEU A 115 -7.24 0.77 -8.04
CA LEU A 115 -8.52 1.46 -7.86
C LEU A 115 -9.18 1.07 -6.53
N CYS A 116 -9.73 2.05 -5.82
CA CYS A 116 -10.61 1.78 -4.67
C CYS A 116 -11.96 1.23 -5.14
N CYS A 117 -12.66 0.49 -4.27
CA CYS A 117 -13.95 -0.13 -4.59
C CYS A 117 -14.97 0.87 -5.18
N SER A 118 -15.02 2.10 -4.66
CA SER A 118 -15.94 3.13 -5.12
C SER A 118 -15.63 3.62 -6.54
N CYS A 119 -14.36 3.80 -6.88
CA CYS A 119 -13.96 4.23 -8.23
C CYS A 119 -14.10 3.10 -9.25
N TYR A 120 -13.74 1.88 -8.87
CA TYR A 120 -13.88 0.70 -9.73
C TYR A 120 -15.36 0.42 -10.04
N GLY A 121 -16.21 0.29 -9.00
CA GLY A 121 -17.64 0.02 -9.18
C GLY A 121 -18.42 1.17 -9.81
N GLY A 122 -17.94 2.41 -9.67
CA GLY A 122 -18.54 3.59 -10.27
C GLY A 122 -18.06 3.92 -11.69
N GLY A 123 -17.06 3.21 -12.24
CA GLY A 123 -16.47 3.50 -13.55
C GLY A 123 -15.78 4.87 -13.65
N LYS A 124 -15.39 5.48 -12.53
CA LYS A 124 -14.86 6.84 -12.46
C LYS A 124 -13.33 6.83 -12.51
N PHE A 125 -12.76 6.48 -13.65
CA PHE A 125 -11.31 6.48 -13.88
C PHE A 125 -10.99 6.60 -15.37
N GLU A 126 -9.99 7.41 -15.72
CA GLU A 126 -9.42 7.46 -17.06
C GLU A 126 -7.94 7.09 -16.97
N HIS A 127 -7.53 6.10 -17.76
CA HIS A 127 -6.13 5.73 -17.93
C HIS A 127 -5.90 5.34 -19.39
N HIS A 128 -4.74 5.71 -19.93
CA HIS A 128 -4.37 5.44 -21.31
C HIS A 128 -3.30 4.35 -21.35
N HIS A 129 -3.56 3.30 -22.12
CA HIS A 129 -2.53 2.38 -22.55
C HIS A 129 -1.90 2.91 -23.84
N LEU A 130 -0.56 2.92 -23.92
CA LEU A 130 0.08 2.96 -25.23
C LEU A 130 -0.38 1.71 -25.98
N ALA A 131 -1.11 1.90 -27.08
CA ALA A 131 -1.62 0.81 -27.88
C ALA A 131 -0.48 -0.18 -28.16
N ALA A 132 -0.62 -1.41 -27.69
CA ALA A 132 0.31 -2.48 -28.00
C ALA A 132 0.51 -2.47 -29.52
N LYS A 133 1.76 -2.26 -29.98
CA LYS A 133 2.10 -2.36 -31.40
C LYS A 133 1.51 -3.68 -31.91
N LYS A 134 0.53 -3.60 -32.81
CA LYS A 134 0.01 -4.77 -33.52
C LYS A 134 1.23 -5.46 -34.13
N PHE A 135 1.57 -6.65 -33.65
CA PHE A 135 2.40 -7.55 -34.42
C PHE A 135 1.59 -7.93 -35.65
N GLU A 136 1.88 -7.28 -36.79
CA GLU A 136 1.44 -7.76 -38.09
C GLU A 136 1.96 -9.18 -38.25
N LYS A 137 1.04 -10.13 -38.45
CA LYS A 137 1.38 -11.49 -38.83
C LYS A 137 2.05 -11.41 -40.21
N VAL A 138 3.37 -11.65 -40.25
CA VAL A 138 4.05 -11.95 -41.50
C VAL A 138 3.68 -13.39 -41.85
N ASP A 139 2.81 -13.54 -42.85
CA ASP A 139 2.54 -14.82 -43.51
C ASP A 139 3.84 -15.37 -44.11
N ALA A 140 4.37 -16.44 -43.51
CA ALA A 140 5.43 -17.26 -44.11
C ALA A 140 4.84 -18.62 -44.50
N GLY A 141 4.49 -18.73 -45.78
CA GLY A 141 4.00 -19.96 -46.39
C GLY A 141 5.03 -21.09 -46.29
N ILE A 142 4.57 -22.25 -45.85
CA ILE A 142 5.31 -23.51 -45.99
C ILE A 142 4.54 -24.37 -46.99
N GLN A 143 5.04 -24.40 -48.23
CA GLN A 143 4.63 -25.34 -49.26
C GLN A 143 4.96 -26.76 -48.79
N ARG A 144 3.93 -27.59 -48.58
CA ARG A 144 4.08 -29.04 -48.42
C ARG A 144 4.45 -29.65 -49.77
N GLN A 145 5.70 -30.11 -49.91
CA GLN A 145 6.06 -31.03 -50.98
C GLN A 145 5.34 -32.38 -50.76
N LYS A 146 4.49 -32.76 -51.72
CA LYS A 146 3.94 -34.10 -51.86
C LYS A 146 5.07 -35.03 -52.31
N LYS A 147 5.34 -36.08 -51.53
CA LYS A 147 6.10 -37.25 -51.95
C LYS A 147 5.07 -38.31 -52.36
N ILE A 148 5.02 -38.64 -53.65
CA ILE A 148 4.45 -39.88 -54.18
C ILE A 148 5.64 -40.66 -54.72
#